data_AF-A0A951G595-F1
#
_entry.id   AF-A0A951G595-F1
#
_cell.length_a   1.000
_cell.length_b   1.000
_cell.length_c   1.000
_cell.angle_alpha   90.00
_cell.angle_beta   90.00
_cell.angle_gamma   90.00
#
_symmetry.space_group_name_H-M   'P 1'
#
loop_
_entity.id
_entity.type
_entity.pdbx_description
1 polymer ?
#
loop_
_entity_poly.entity_id
_entity_poly.type
_entity_poly.pdbx_seq_one_letter_code
_entity_poly.pdbx_strand_id
1 'polypeptide(L)'
;MSTEAEERTGTFVRGRPSARRLSRRIDRGQIPRAGKHAEQGHELGVLGGLAALSLDALSSVAYGPEAMMVVLVTAGVGALQYTVPLTVVITAMLALLVVSYTQVIDAYPEGGGAYSVAKANLGRTLSLLAAASVVVDYVLTVAVSLAAGAASLGSVFPSLAHHLLLVSLIGLAVLTAVNMFGIAESAKLLMLPTAIFVVSILATIVVGALRPHPVAHIGT
;
A
#
# COMPACT_ATOMS: atom_id res chain seq x y z
N MET A 1 -97.62 -11.91 -25.04
CA MET A 1 -98.72 -11.49 -24.15
C MET A 1 -98.57 -12.30 -22.88
N SER A 2 -98.45 -11.61 -21.74
CA SER A 2 -98.55 -12.14 -20.36
C SER A 2 -97.31 -12.89 -19.83
N THR A 3 -96.43 -12.27 -19.05
CA THR A 3 -96.44 -11.92 -17.60
C THR A 3 -95.75 -12.95 -16.71
N GLU A 4 -94.86 -12.41 -15.87
CA GLU A 4 -94.55 -12.78 -14.48
C GLU A 4 -93.90 -14.15 -14.21
N ALA A 5 -92.64 -14.19 -13.76
CA ALA A 5 -92.11 -13.87 -12.43
C ALA A 5 -92.05 -15.13 -11.55
N GLU A 6 -90.84 -15.62 -11.28
CA GLU A 6 -90.52 -16.17 -9.96
C GLU A 6 -89.02 -16.04 -9.68
N GLU A 7 -88.72 -15.13 -8.76
CA GLU A 7 -87.47 -15.08 -8.00
C GLU A 7 -87.21 -16.43 -7.31
N ARG A 8 -86.00 -16.97 -7.45
CA ARG A 8 -85.38 -17.74 -6.37
C ARG A 8 -83.94 -17.31 -6.15
N THR A 9 -83.81 -16.54 -5.08
CA THR A 9 -82.64 -16.26 -4.26
C THR A 9 -81.65 -17.44 -4.23
N GLY A 10 -80.48 -17.22 -4.82
CA GLY A 10 -79.31 -18.08 -4.73
C GLY A 10 -78.10 -17.24 -4.35
N THR A 11 -77.83 -17.24 -3.06
CA THR A 11 -76.62 -16.80 -2.35
C THR A 11 -75.29 -17.05 -3.08
N PHE A 12 -74.38 -16.06 -2.96
CA PHE A 12 -72.94 -16.22 -2.63
C PHE A 12 -72.12 -17.15 -3.56
N VAL A 13 -71.18 -16.69 -4.39
CA VAL A 13 -69.82 -16.24 -4.01
C VAL A 13 -69.21 -15.55 -5.24
N ARG A 14 -68.70 -14.33 -5.05
CA ARG A 14 -67.91 -13.60 -6.04
C ARG A 14 -66.61 -14.37 -6.31
N GLY A 15 -66.52 -15.05 -7.46
CA GLY A 15 -65.30 -15.70 -7.94
C GLY A 15 -64.16 -14.68 -8.02
N ARG A 16 -63.16 -14.85 -7.15
CA ARG A 16 -61.89 -14.13 -7.24
C ARG A 16 -61.14 -14.62 -8.48
N PRO A 17 -60.75 -13.76 -9.44
CA PRO A 17 -59.79 -14.18 -10.45
C PRO A 17 -58.48 -14.53 -9.75
N SER A 18 -58.05 -15.78 -9.90
CA SER A 18 -56.81 -16.31 -9.35
C SER A 18 -55.62 -15.62 -10.02
N ALA A 19 -55.11 -14.57 -9.38
CA ALA A 19 -53.86 -13.91 -9.74
C ALA A 19 -52.66 -14.82 -9.42
N ARG A 20 -52.46 -15.85 -10.24
CA ARG A 20 -51.13 -16.43 -10.42
C ARG A 20 -50.27 -15.39 -11.14
N ARG A 21 -49.06 -15.20 -10.60
CA ARG A 21 -47.90 -14.46 -11.18
C ARG A 21 -47.86 -12.95 -10.91
N LEU A 22 -47.60 -12.53 -9.67
CA LEU A 22 -46.71 -11.37 -9.45
C LEU A 22 -46.25 -11.20 -7.98
N SER A 23 -45.77 -12.26 -7.31
CA SER A 23 -44.95 -12.03 -6.11
C SER A 23 -43.50 -11.90 -6.53
N ARG A 24 -43.09 -10.63 -6.62
CA ARG A 24 -41.75 -10.16 -6.92
C ARG A 24 -40.74 -10.85 -6.03
N ARG A 25 -39.67 -11.32 -6.67
CA ARG A 25 -38.43 -11.77 -6.06
C ARG A 25 -37.95 -10.66 -5.12
N ILE A 26 -38.03 -10.93 -3.82
CA ILE A 26 -37.22 -10.22 -2.83
C ILE A 26 -35.82 -10.77 -3.03
N ASP A 27 -35.11 -10.15 -3.96
CA ASP A 27 -33.70 -10.34 -4.20
C ASP A 27 -32.99 -9.73 -2.98
N ARG A 28 -32.77 -10.55 -1.94
CA ARG A 28 -31.70 -10.29 -0.98
C ARG A 28 -30.46 -10.16 -1.83
N GLY A 29 -29.91 -8.95 -1.90
CA GLY A 29 -28.70 -8.61 -2.66
C GLY A 29 -27.58 -9.60 -2.39
N GLN A 30 -27.59 -10.71 -3.12
CA GLN A 30 -26.43 -11.49 -3.42
C GLN A 30 -25.64 -10.58 -4.34
N ILE A 31 -24.61 -9.97 -3.77
CA ILE A 31 -23.50 -9.41 -4.53
C ILE A 31 -23.19 -10.48 -5.57
N PRO A 32 -23.36 -10.22 -6.88
CA PRO A 32 -23.11 -11.23 -7.89
C PRO A 32 -21.69 -11.73 -7.65
N ARG A 33 -21.56 -13.02 -7.31
CA ARG A 33 -20.27 -13.68 -7.25
C ARG A 33 -19.68 -13.51 -8.65
N ALA A 34 -18.76 -12.56 -8.78
CA ALA A 34 -17.91 -12.43 -9.94
C ALA A 34 -17.40 -13.84 -10.24
N GLY A 35 -17.64 -14.27 -11.48
CA GLY A 35 -17.47 -15.65 -11.87
C GLY A 35 -16.10 -16.19 -11.47
N LYS A 36 -16.04 -17.51 -11.31
CA LYS A 36 -14.79 -18.30 -11.24
C LYS A 36 -14.03 -18.28 -12.59
N HIS A 37 -13.92 -17.10 -13.18
CA HIS A 37 -13.17 -16.72 -14.36
C HIS A 37 -12.47 -15.38 -14.11
N ALA A 38 -12.03 -15.14 -12.87
CA ALA A 38 -11.01 -14.14 -12.58
C ALA A 38 -9.66 -14.88 -12.66
N GLU A 39 -8.92 -14.54 -13.70
CA GLU A 39 -7.50 -14.75 -13.96
C GLU A 39 -6.74 -15.75 -13.08
N GLN A 40 -6.03 -16.65 -13.76
CA GLN A 40 -4.84 -17.33 -13.24
C GLN A 40 -3.69 -16.32 -13.00
N GLY A 41 -3.99 -15.21 -12.34
CA GLY A 41 -3.05 -14.18 -11.93
C GLY A 41 -2.40 -14.62 -10.63
N HIS A 42 -1.27 -15.31 -10.75
CA HIS A 42 -0.27 -15.60 -9.72
C HIS A 42 -0.55 -14.92 -8.36
N GLU A 43 -1.32 -15.60 -7.50
CA GLU A 43 -1.45 -15.21 -6.09
C GLU A 43 -0.04 -15.25 -5.48
N LEU A 44 0.46 -14.08 -5.08
CA LEU A 44 1.76 -13.98 -4.41
C LEU A 44 1.64 -14.70 -3.07
N GLY A 45 2.31 -15.85 -2.93
CA GLY A 45 2.41 -16.54 -1.65
C GLY A 45 3.00 -15.61 -0.58
N VAL A 46 2.82 -15.95 0.70
CA VAL A 46 3.22 -15.11 1.86
C VAL A 46 4.66 -14.59 1.74
N LEU A 47 5.59 -15.43 1.26
CA LEU A 47 6.99 -15.03 1.04
C LEU A 47 7.15 -14.00 -0.08
N GLY A 48 6.42 -14.16 -1.19
CA GLY A 48 6.42 -13.21 -2.30
C GLY A 48 5.77 -11.88 -1.92
N GLY A 49 4.65 -11.92 -1.19
CA GLY A 49 4.00 -10.74 -0.64
C GLY A 49 4.89 -10.00 0.35
N LEU A 50 5.54 -10.72 1.26
CA LEU A 50 6.49 -10.14 2.22
C LEU A 50 7.67 -9.49 1.50
N ALA A 51 8.28 -10.16 0.52
CA ALA A 51 9.41 -9.60 -0.23
C ALA A 51 9.03 -8.32 -0.99
N ALA A 52 7.86 -8.32 -1.66
CA ALA A 52 7.38 -7.16 -2.40
C ALA A 52 7.04 -5.99 -1.47
N LEU A 53 6.35 -6.24 -0.35
CA LEU A 53 5.92 -5.20 0.59
C LEU A 53 7.08 -4.69 1.46
N SER A 54 8.06 -5.54 1.78
CA SER A 54 9.23 -5.15 2.57
C SER A 54 10.20 -4.27 1.78
N LEU A 55 10.17 -4.32 0.45
CA LEU A 55 11.07 -3.51 -0.38
C LEU A 55 10.88 -2.01 -0.17
N ASP A 56 9.64 -1.58 0.04
CA ASP A 56 9.31 -0.19 0.35
C ASP A 56 9.93 0.25 1.69
N ALA A 57 9.75 -0.57 2.73
CA ALA A 57 10.36 -0.35 4.04
C ALA A 57 11.91 -0.34 3.96
N LEU A 58 12.49 -1.26 3.17
CA LEU A 58 13.95 -1.31 2.94
C LEU A 58 14.45 -0.04 2.24
N SER A 59 13.70 0.50 1.27
CA SER A 59 14.03 1.75 0.62
C SER A 59 14.03 2.92 1.62
N SER A 60 13.06 2.98 2.54
CA SER A 60 13.00 4.00 3.59
C SER A 60 14.21 3.96 4.54
N VAL A 61 14.71 2.77 4.86
CA VAL A 61 15.94 2.61 5.66
C VAL A 61 17.17 3.18 4.95
N ALA A 62 17.19 3.17 3.61
CA ALA A 62 18.32 3.68 2.84
C ALA A 62 18.44 5.21 2.86
N TYR A 63 17.31 5.95 2.83
CA TYR A 63 17.32 7.42 2.76
C TYR A 63 16.90 8.13 4.06
N GLY A 64 16.10 7.47 4.91
CA GLY A 64 15.48 8.07 6.09
C GLY A 64 16.48 8.59 7.14
N PRO A 65 17.46 7.77 7.57
CA PRO A 65 18.45 8.19 8.56
C PRO A 65 19.29 9.39 8.08
N GLU A 66 19.69 9.42 6.81
CA GLU A 66 20.44 10.53 6.23
C GLU A 66 19.61 11.81 6.19
N ALA A 67 18.38 11.74 5.68
CA ALA A 67 17.47 12.89 5.65
C ALA A 67 17.20 13.46 7.05
N MET A 68 17.01 12.59 8.05
CA MET A 68 16.88 13.00 9.44
C MET A 68 18.14 13.75 9.92
N MET A 69 19.33 13.20 9.69
CA MET A 69 20.58 13.85 10.08
C MET A 69 20.77 15.21 9.40
N VAL A 70 20.47 15.33 8.10
CA VAL A 70 20.56 16.61 7.39
C VAL A 70 19.67 17.66 8.05
N VAL A 71 18.43 17.33 8.39
CA VAL A 71 17.52 18.24 9.10
C VAL A 71 18.09 18.63 10.47
N LEU A 72 18.60 17.67 11.25
CA LEU A 72 19.20 17.96 12.56
C LEU A 72 20.42 18.89 12.44
N VAL A 73 21.32 18.63 11.47
CA VAL A 73 22.48 19.48 11.22
C VAL A 73 22.06 20.89 10.84
N THR A 74 21.04 21.05 9.99
CA THR A 74 20.51 22.38 9.62
C THR A 74 19.86 23.12 10.80
N ALA A 75 19.27 22.39 11.75
CA ALA A 75 18.74 22.96 12.99
C ALA A 75 19.85 23.36 13.99
N GLY A 76 21.06 22.81 13.82
CA GLY A 76 22.27 23.16 14.57
C GLY A 76 23.02 21.92 15.08
N VAL A 77 24.35 22.03 15.22
CA VAL A 77 25.21 20.90 15.65
C VAL A 77 24.78 20.30 16.98
N GLY A 78 24.30 21.15 17.92
CA GLY A 78 23.77 20.70 19.20
C GLY A 78 22.51 19.82 19.08
N ALA A 79 21.80 19.85 17.96
CA ALA A 79 20.64 19.00 17.74
C ALA A 79 21.00 17.54 17.44
N LEU A 80 22.25 17.24 17.05
CA LEU A 80 22.69 15.86 16.76
C LEU A 80 22.54 14.91 17.95
N GLN A 81 22.56 15.43 19.19
CA GLN A 81 22.27 14.64 20.40
C GLN A 81 20.87 14.01 20.38
N TYR A 82 19.93 14.58 19.60
CA TYR A 82 18.58 14.07 19.46
C TYR A 82 18.45 12.89 18.49
N THR A 83 19.51 12.51 17.77
CA THR A 83 19.49 11.39 16.80
C THR A 83 18.98 10.09 17.42
N VAL A 84 19.56 9.70 18.57
CA VAL A 84 19.20 8.48 19.29
C VAL A 84 17.77 8.53 19.83
N PRO A 85 17.35 9.56 20.60
CA PRO A 85 15.98 9.60 21.11
C PRO A 85 14.93 9.69 19.99
N LEU A 86 15.18 10.42 18.90
CA LEU A 86 14.27 10.40 17.75
C LEU A 86 14.14 9.00 17.15
N THR A 87 15.26 8.30 16.98
CA THR A 87 15.25 6.93 16.45
C THR A 87 14.39 6.02 17.32
N VAL A 88 14.54 6.09 18.66
CA VAL A 88 13.71 5.32 19.60
C VAL A 88 12.23 5.65 19.45
N VAL A 89 11.88 6.93 19.34
CA VAL A 89 10.49 7.38 19.14
C VAL A 89 9.92 6.84 17.82
N ILE A 90 10.68 6.93 16.72
CA ILE A 90 10.26 6.43 15.41
C ILE A 90 10.07 4.91 15.47
N THR A 91 11.00 4.17 16.07
CA THR A 91 10.87 2.71 16.24
C THR A 91 9.66 2.33 17.09
N ALA A 92 9.40 3.05 18.18
CA ALA A 92 8.21 2.83 19.01
C ALA A 92 6.92 3.11 18.22
N MET A 93 6.91 4.16 17.39
CA MET A 93 5.79 4.48 16.51
C MET A 93 5.55 3.39 15.47
N LEU A 94 6.61 2.84 14.86
CA LEU A 94 6.50 1.70 13.94
C LEU A 94 5.94 0.46 14.64
N ALA A 95 6.36 0.17 15.88
CA ALA A 95 5.79 -0.94 16.65
C ALA A 95 4.28 -0.75 16.91
N LEU A 96 3.87 0.48 17.24
CA LEU A 96 2.45 0.82 17.39
C LEU A 96 1.68 0.66 16.07
N LEU A 97 2.28 1.06 14.94
CA LEU A 97 1.67 0.87 13.61
C LEU A 97 1.46 -0.62 13.29
N VAL A 98 2.42 -1.49 13.64
CA VAL A 98 2.25 -2.95 13.46
C VAL A 98 1.05 -3.46 14.27
N VAL A 99 0.92 -3.04 15.54
CA VAL A 99 -0.25 -3.40 16.36
C VAL A 99 -1.55 -2.84 15.77
N SER A 100 -1.55 -1.61 15.28
CA SER A 100 -2.73 -1.01 14.65
C SER A 100 -3.12 -1.74 13.37
N TYR A 101 -2.17 -2.12 12.51
CA TYR A 101 -2.48 -2.81 11.26
C TYR A 101 -2.92 -4.25 11.49
N THR A 102 -2.37 -4.96 12.47
CA THR A 102 -2.85 -6.30 12.83
C THR A 102 -4.33 -6.26 13.24
N GLN A 103 -4.73 -5.30 14.07
CA GLN A 103 -6.14 -5.10 14.44
C GLN A 103 -7.04 -4.82 13.23
N VAL A 104 -6.58 -4.00 12.28
CA VAL A 104 -7.33 -3.68 11.07
C VAL A 104 -7.46 -4.91 10.14
N ILE A 105 -6.38 -5.69 9.98
CA ILE A 105 -6.38 -6.91 9.17
C ILE A 105 -7.35 -7.94 9.75
N ASP A 106 -7.37 -8.12 11.08
CA ASP A 106 -8.29 -9.03 11.76
C ASP A 106 -9.76 -8.59 11.63
N ALA A 107 -10.02 -7.28 11.67
CA ALA A 107 -11.36 -6.72 11.53
C ALA A 107 -11.89 -6.74 10.09
N TYR A 108 -11.00 -6.73 9.09
CA TYR A 108 -11.33 -6.66 7.66
C TYR A 108 -10.60 -7.75 6.85
N PRO A 109 -10.93 -9.05 7.05
CA PRO A 109 -10.23 -10.18 6.42
C PRO A 109 -10.46 -10.25 4.90
N GLU A 110 -11.55 -9.68 4.41
CA GLU A 110 -11.86 -9.56 2.97
C GLU A 110 -10.94 -8.55 2.24
N GLY A 111 -10.14 -7.76 2.98
CA GLY A 111 -9.19 -6.80 2.43
C GLY A 111 -9.81 -5.50 1.88
N GLY A 112 -9.15 -4.91 0.89
CA GLY A 112 -9.60 -3.67 0.20
C GLY A 112 -8.91 -2.37 0.66
N GLY A 113 -7.93 -2.46 1.56
CA GLY A 113 -7.04 -1.36 1.95
C GLY A 113 -7.74 -0.20 2.66
N ALA A 114 -7.01 0.92 2.79
CA ALA A 114 -7.50 2.10 3.52
C ALA A 114 -8.84 2.64 2.98
N TYR A 115 -9.12 2.48 1.69
CA TYR A 115 -10.38 2.89 1.07
C TYR A 115 -11.59 2.07 1.57
N SER A 116 -11.50 0.74 1.61
CA SER A 116 -12.63 -0.10 2.03
C SER A 116 -12.97 0.13 3.50
N VAL A 117 -11.94 0.25 4.34
CA VAL A 117 -12.06 0.53 5.77
C VAL A 117 -12.67 1.92 6.00
N ALA A 118 -12.17 2.95 5.32
CA ALA A 118 -12.72 4.30 5.43
C ALA A 118 -14.17 4.38 4.93
N LYS A 119 -14.50 3.67 3.84
CA LYS A 119 -15.87 3.66 3.30
C LYS A 119 -16.86 3.02 4.27
N ALA A 120 -16.45 1.94 4.95
CA ALA A 120 -17.29 1.23 5.91
C ALA A 120 -17.57 2.05 7.19
N ASN A 121 -16.62 2.88 7.64
CA ASN A 121 -16.71 3.57 8.93
C ASN A 121 -16.99 5.08 8.86
N LEU A 122 -16.48 5.74 7.82
CA LEU A 122 -16.40 7.21 7.73
C LEU A 122 -17.20 7.79 6.56
N GLY A 123 -17.74 6.91 5.70
CA GLY A 123 -18.55 7.29 4.55
C GLY A 123 -17.74 7.65 3.30
N ARG A 124 -18.46 8.07 2.26
CA ARG A 124 -17.91 8.20 0.90
C ARG A 124 -16.81 9.25 0.79
N THR A 125 -17.02 10.45 1.34
CA THR A 125 -16.08 11.57 1.15
C THR A 125 -14.70 11.25 1.74
N LEU A 126 -14.65 10.74 2.97
CA LEU A 126 -13.41 10.37 3.65
C LEU A 126 -12.75 9.14 3.00
N SER A 127 -13.52 8.21 2.45
CA SER A 127 -12.97 7.11 1.66
C SER A 127 -12.25 7.58 0.39
N LEU A 128 -12.81 8.57 -0.33
CA LEU A 128 -12.17 9.12 -1.52
C LEU A 128 -10.89 9.89 -1.17
N LEU A 129 -10.87 10.60 -0.04
CA LEU A 129 -9.66 11.23 0.48
C LEU A 129 -8.58 10.19 0.80
N ALA A 130 -8.95 9.07 1.45
CA ALA A 130 -8.03 7.97 1.72
C ALA A 130 -7.45 7.40 0.41
N ALA A 131 -8.29 7.13 -0.59
CA ALA A 131 -7.82 6.65 -1.90
C ALA A 131 -6.89 7.64 -2.60
N ALA A 132 -7.22 8.94 -2.58
CA ALA A 132 -6.37 9.98 -3.14
C ALA A 132 -5.01 10.06 -2.42
N SER A 133 -5.00 9.95 -1.09
CA SER A 133 -3.76 9.98 -0.30
C SER A 133 -2.82 8.83 -0.66
N VAL A 134 -3.35 7.63 -0.88
CA VAL A 134 -2.55 6.46 -1.27
C VAL A 134 -1.93 6.64 -2.66
N VAL A 135 -2.64 7.26 -3.61
CA VAL A 135 -2.07 7.58 -4.94
C VAL A 135 -0.92 8.58 -4.81
N VAL A 136 -1.09 9.63 -4.00
CA VAL A 136 -0.02 10.61 -3.75
C VAL A 136 1.17 9.96 -3.06
N ASP A 137 0.92 9.10 -2.08
CA ASP A 137 1.94 8.35 -1.35
C ASP A 137 2.79 7.47 -2.29
N TYR A 138 2.15 6.76 -3.22
CA TYR A 138 2.86 5.97 -4.23
C TYR A 138 3.75 6.83 -5.15
N VAL A 139 3.24 7.97 -5.62
CA VAL A 139 4.04 8.88 -6.47
C VAL A 139 5.20 9.47 -5.70
N LEU A 140 4.96 9.91 -4.46
CA LEU A 140 5.98 10.51 -3.61
C LEU A 140 7.07 9.52 -3.24
N THR A 141 6.70 8.28 -2.92
CA THR A 141 7.64 7.21 -2.59
C THR A 141 8.62 6.95 -3.72
N VAL A 142 8.12 6.77 -4.95
CA VAL A 142 9.01 6.58 -6.12
C VAL A 142 9.91 7.79 -6.35
N ALA A 143 9.37 9.01 -6.20
CA ALA A 143 10.13 10.23 -6.39
C ALA A 143 11.27 10.38 -5.37
N VAL A 144 10.97 10.16 -4.08
CA VAL A 144 11.96 10.25 -3.00
C VAL A 144 13.03 9.17 -3.14
N SER A 145 12.64 7.93 -3.42
CA SER A 145 13.58 6.83 -3.59
C SER A 145 14.55 7.05 -4.77
N LEU A 146 14.06 7.57 -5.91
CA LEU A 146 14.92 7.87 -7.06
C LEU A 146 15.83 9.07 -6.80
N ALA A 147 15.33 10.12 -6.13
CA ALA A 147 16.14 11.29 -5.78
C ALA A 147 17.26 10.92 -4.81
N ALA A 148 16.94 10.15 -3.77
CA ALA A 148 17.93 9.64 -2.82
C ALA A 148 18.94 8.71 -3.51
N GLY A 149 18.47 7.80 -4.37
CA GLY A 149 19.35 6.92 -5.16
C GLY A 149 20.30 7.69 -6.08
N ALA A 150 19.81 8.73 -6.75
CA ALA A 150 20.64 9.60 -7.57
C ALA A 150 21.68 10.36 -6.72
N ALA A 151 21.31 10.86 -5.54
CA ALA A 151 22.24 11.50 -4.62
C ALA A 151 23.34 10.54 -4.15
N SER A 152 22.99 9.29 -3.84
CA SER A 152 23.98 8.24 -3.50
C SER A 152 24.93 7.96 -4.67
N LEU A 153 24.40 7.88 -5.90
CA LEU A 153 25.24 7.73 -7.10
C LEU A 153 26.16 8.94 -7.33
N GLY A 154 25.67 10.16 -7.11
CA GLY A 154 26.47 11.38 -7.21
C GLY A 154 27.59 11.46 -6.16
N SER A 155 27.38 10.87 -4.98
CA SER A 155 28.40 10.76 -3.94
C SER A 155 29.55 9.83 -4.36
N VAL A 156 29.24 8.71 -5.02
CA VAL A 156 30.24 7.75 -5.52
C VAL A 156 30.90 8.23 -6.82
N PHE A 157 30.14 8.85 -7.71
CA PHE A 157 30.59 9.35 -9.01
C PHE A 157 30.41 10.88 -9.10
N PRO A 158 31.43 11.69 -8.74
CA PRO A 158 31.30 13.15 -8.67
C PRO A 158 30.91 13.82 -10.00
N SER A 159 31.19 13.19 -11.14
CA SER A 159 30.75 13.67 -12.47
C SER A 159 29.23 13.69 -12.62
N LEU A 160 28.51 12.80 -11.94
CA LEU A 160 27.05 12.72 -11.94
C LEU A 160 26.41 13.75 -10.98
N ALA A 161 27.17 14.32 -10.05
CA ALA A 161 26.65 15.27 -9.05
C ALA A 161 26.03 16.54 -9.66
N HIS A 162 26.46 16.93 -10.86
CA HIS A 162 25.88 18.08 -11.58
C HIS A 162 24.61 17.74 -12.36
N HIS A 163 24.27 16.44 -12.47
CA HIS A 163 23.21 15.92 -13.34
C HIS A 163 22.20 15.05 -12.58
N LEU A 164 22.02 15.26 -11.27
CA LEU A 164 21.17 14.42 -10.41
C LEU A 164 19.72 14.30 -10.90
N LEU A 165 19.17 15.39 -11.45
CA LEU A 165 17.82 15.38 -12.04
C LEU A 165 17.76 14.44 -13.26
N LEU A 166 18.76 14.52 -14.14
CA LEU A 166 18.82 13.67 -15.33
C LEU A 166 19.01 12.20 -14.93
N VAL A 167 19.88 11.93 -13.95
CA VAL A 167 20.08 10.57 -13.39
C VAL A 167 18.76 10.02 -12.81
N SER A 168 18.02 10.84 -12.07
CA SER A 168 16.72 10.44 -11.49
C SER A 168 15.69 10.13 -12.58
N LEU A 169 15.62 10.93 -13.64
CA LEU A 169 14.71 10.72 -14.77
C LEU A 169 15.08 9.48 -15.59
N ILE A 170 16.37 9.23 -15.81
CA ILE A 170 16.84 7.98 -16.43
C ILE A 170 16.46 6.79 -15.55
N GLY A 171 16.69 6.88 -14.24
CA GLY A 171 16.29 5.84 -13.28
C GLY A 171 14.78 5.56 -13.33
N LEU A 172 13.94 6.60 -13.40
CA LEU A 172 12.50 6.47 -13.56
C LEU A 172 12.13 5.79 -14.88
N ALA A 173 12.77 6.16 -15.99
CA ALA A 173 12.52 5.56 -17.30
C ALA A 173 12.91 4.08 -17.32
N VAL A 174 14.04 3.72 -16.70
CA VAL A 174 14.47 2.33 -16.54
C VAL A 174 13.49 1.55 -15.68
N LEU A 175 13.08 2.09 -14.53
CA LEU A 175 12.10 1.44 -13.65
C LEU A 175 10.76 1.25 -14.38
N THR A 176 10.32 2.25 -15.15
CA THR A 176 9.10 2.17 -15.96
C THR A 176 9.22 1.09 -17.02
N ALA A 177 10.34 1.03 -17.74
CA ALA A 177 10.59 -0.03 -18.72
C ALA A 177 10.57 -1.42 -18.06
N VAL A 178 11.27 -1.60 -16.94
CA VAL A 178 11.27 -2.86 -16.17
C VAL A 178 9.86 -3.24 -15.71
N ASN A 179 9.05 -2.28 -15.27
CA ASN A 179 7.66 -2.53 -14.88
C ASN A 179 6.77 -2.96 -16.06
N MET A 180 7.13 -2.62 -17.30
CA MET A 180 6.41 -3.04 -18.50
C MET A 180 6.80 -4.45 -19.00
N PHE A 181 7.97 -4.98 -18.61
CA PHE A 181 8.44 -6.33 -19.04
C PHE A 181 7.68 -7.51 -18.40
N GLY A 182 6.84 -7.24 -17.40
CA GLY A 182 5.97 -8.24 -16.77
C GLY A 182 6.36 -8.56 -15.34
N ILE A 183 5.37 -8.52 -14.44
CA ILE A 183 5.52 -8.57 -12.98
C ILE A 183 6.36 -9.74 -12.44
N ALA A 184 6.30 -10.92 -13.08
CA ALA A 184 7.02 -12.11 -12.64
C ALA A 184 8.51 -12.08 -12.99
N GLU A 185 8.87 -11.42 -14.08
CA GLU A 185 10.25 -11.32 -14.56
C GLU A 185 10.97 -10.15 -13.86
N SER A 186 10.26 -9.03 -13.66
CA SER A 186 10.73 -7.90 -12.85
C SER A 186 11.04 -8.31 -11.40
N ALA A 187 10.20 -9.15 -10.79
CA ALA A 187 10.43 -9.63 -9.42
C ALA A 187 11.73 -10.44 -9.29
N LYS A 188 12.07 -11.28 -10.27
CA LYS A 188 13.32 -12.06 -10.26
C LYS A 188 14.55 -11.16 -10.44
N LEU A 189 14.46 -10.17 -11.32
CA LEU A 189 15.53 -9.17 -11.53
C LEU A 189 15.80 -8.33 -10.28
N LEU A 190 14.75 -7.99 -9.52
CA LEU A 190 14.87 -7.16 -8.32
C LEU A 190 15.26 -7.93 -7.04
N MET A 191 15.13 -9.25 -7.02
CA MET A 191 15.56 -10.08 -5.88
C MET A 191 17.07 -9.96 -5.60
N LEU A 192 17.91 -9.97 -6.65
CA LEU A 192 19.36 -9.91 -6.48
C LEU A 192 19.84 -8.59 -5.84
N PRO A 193 19.45 -7.40 -6.33
CA PRO A 193 19.77 -6.13 -5.66
C PRO A 193 19.28 -6.07 -4.21
N THR A 194 18.07 -6.58 -3.95
CA THR A 194 17.48 -6.60 -2.60
C THR A 194 18.29 -7.46 -1.65
N ALA A 195 18.72 -8.65 -2.08
CA ALA A 195 19.56 -9.53 -1.27
C ALA A 195 20.93 -8.91 -0.98
N ILE A 196 21.57 -8.30 -1.98
CA ILE A 196 22.84 -7.59 -1.81
C ILE A 196 22.69 -6.44 -0.80
N PHE A 197 21.60 -5.68 -0.89
CA PHE A 197 21.32 -4.57 0.02
C PHE A 197 21.20 -5.04 1.48
N VAL A 198 20.38 -6.08 1.73
CA VAL A 198 20.20 -6.65 3.07
C VAL A 198 21.51 -7.16 3.65
N VAL A 199 22.28 -7.92 2.86
CA VAL A 199 23.60 -8.43 3.30
C VAL A 199 24.56 -7.28 3.61
N SER A 200 24.57 -6.23 2.79
CA SER A 200 25.45 -5.07 2.96
C SER A 200 25.12 -4.26 4.22
N ILE A 201 23.82 -4.05 4.51
CA ILE A 201 23.39 -3.40 5.75
C ILE A 201 23.79 -4.24 6.97
N LEU A 202 23.52 -5.54 6.95
CA LEU A 202 23.87 -6.43 8.06
C LEU A 202 25.38 -6.44 8.31
N ALA A 203 26.18 -6.52 7.25
CA ALA A 203 27.63 -6.43 7.36
C ALA A 203 28.07 -5.09 7.97
N THR A 204 27.48 -3.98 7.54
CA THR A 204 27.78 -2.64 8.07
C THR A 204 27.45 -2.53 9.57
N ILE A 205 26.30 -3.07 9.99
CA ILE A 205 25.89 -3.10 11.40
C ILE A 205 26.86 -3.95 12.23
N VAL A 206 27.18 -5.17 11.79
CA VAL A 206 28.07 -6.09 12.51
C VAL A 206 29.48 -5.51 12.62
N VAL A 207 30.05 -5.01 11.53
CA VAL A 207 31.38 -4.38 11.54
C VAL A 207 31.37 -3.13 12.41
N GLY A 208 30.30 -2.32 12.37
CA GLY A 208 30.13 -1.15 13.22
C GLY A 208 30.07 -1.51 14.71
N ALA A 209 29.31 -2.55 15.08
CA ALA A 209 29.18 -2.99 16.47
C ALA A 209 30.46 -3.61 17.04
N LEU A 210 31.25 -4.29 16.20
CA LEU A 210 32.53 -4.89 16.60
C LEU A 210 33.69 -3.88 16.67
N ARG A 211 33.51 -2.66 16.17
CA ARG A 211 34.57 -1.64 16.16
C ARG A 211 34.45 -0.67 17.35
N PRO A 212 35.50 -0.52 18.17
CA PRO A 212 35.48 0.37 19.34
C PRO A 212 35.73 1.86 19.05
N HIS A 213 36.19 2.23 17.85
CA HIS A 213 36.50 3.63 17.49
C HIS A 213 35.95 4.05 16.12
N PRO A 214 35.49 5.30 15.96
CA PRO A 214 35.04 5.83 14.67
C PRO A 214 36.18 5.87 13.63
N VAL A 215 35.86 5.59 12.36
CA VAL A 215 36.83 5.60 11.25
C VAL A 215 37.14 7.04 10.78
N ALA A 216 36.25 7.99 11.08
CA ALA A 216 36.43 9.38 10.70
C ALA A 216 37.05 10.18 11.84
N HIS A 217 38.31 10.59 11.66
CA HIS A 217 38.81 11.79 12.30
C HIS A 217 38.15 12.99 11.60
N ILE A 218 37.06 13.49 12.17
CA ILE A 218 36.53 14.81 11.77
C ILE A 218 37.61 15.81 12.20
N GLY A 219 38.14 16.55 11.21
CA GLY A 219 39.38 17.32 11.31
C GLY A 219 39.55 18.14 12.59
N THR A 220 40.80 18.19 13.05
CA THR A 220 41.35 19.23 13.93
C THR A 220 41.30 20.59 13.28
#